data_AF-A0A8X6WS60-F1
#
_entry.id   AF-A0A8X6WS60-F1
#
_cell.length_a   1.000
_cell.length_b   1.000
_cell.length_c   1.000
_cell.angle_alpha   90.00
_cell.angle_beta   90.00
_cell.angle_gamma   90.00
#
_symmetry.space_group_name_H-M   'P 1'
#
loop_
_entity.id
_entity.type
_entity.pdbx_description
1 polymer ?
#
loop_
_entity_poly.entity_id
_entity_poly.type
_entity_poly.pdbx_seq_one_letter_code
_entity_poly.pdbx_strand_id
1 'polypeptide(L)'
;MEKKDQNKAWDWFQRYPTPDNMIAFNKARARARKIHWQRKRESWIKYVSNITCSTSSKEVWNKIRKLSRKYSASPVTMLVSNGVSVNTIPDIANTFAETFAKTSSCDNYTTAFQVLKRREERVKLNFSSSNEEGYNSLLTLLELHAALHCSGLIFDQSLRFHCHLKDLKIRSTKALNILKILANTRWGADQTSLLRLYRALIRSKLDFGSVVYSSACKSLLKILDLVHHQALRLCLGAFRTSPVESLYAEAYEPPLDLRRKYLCLNYFMKIQSMKTNTPYSYLFNFSLYDFNSYRSSLTYSQPFHFRIRDLINDLNLNIGRIALCKISEVPPWKVIYPKVDFTLLCYSKACTPESTYRTLYLEHRELFSDYEPIFTDGSKSESHVGSAVVSLSTVITDALPISASIYTSELHALRIALEHISLSCVKKFIIYTDSLSALQSIVSLHSSSHPILVDITYALANHLKKKDIRFCWIPGHAGITGNELVDTAAQSTTGSSERFPIPHSDLKACFRQKLQSVWQSNWDQQTENKLHSVMPVLAPTVPSSSNRHEQVIWTRLRLGHTCLTHRHLLFGEPPPYCEKLMSHYR
;
A
#
# COMPACT_ATOMS: atom_id res chain seq x y z
N MET A 1 -16.82 22.52 33.95
CA MET A 1 -16.71 23.40 35.13
C MET A 1 -16.46 24.85 34.70
N GLU A 2 -15.75 25.06 33.59
CA GLU A 2 -15.10 26.31 33.20
C GLU A 2 -15.99 27.30 32.45
N LYS A 3 -17.07 26.82 31.80
CA LYS A 3 -18.12 27.73 31.26
C LYS A 3 -18.85 28.45 32.39
N LYS A 4 -18.95 27.83 33.57
CA LYS A 4 -19.46 28.51 34.78
C LYS A 4 -18.51 29.61 35.23
N ASP A 5 -17.19 29.39 35.20
CA ASP A 5 -16.21 30.41 35.61
C ASP A 5 -16.13 31.58 34.61
N GLN A 6 -16.24 31.30 33.30
CA GLN A 6 -16.40 32.34 32.29
C GLN A 6 -17.67 33.17 32.52
N ASN A 7 -18.80 32.51 32.77
CA ASN A 7 -20.07 33.19 33.01
C ASN A 7 -20.03 33.99 34.31
N LYS A 8 -19.45 33.44 35.40
CA LYS A 8 -19.25 34.17 36.66
C LYS A 8 -18.41 35.44 36.47
N ALA A 9 -17.31 35.36 35.71
CA ALA A 9 -16.47 36.52 35.43
C ALA A 9 -17.18 37.56 34.54
N TRP A 10 -18.06 37.11 33.65
CA TRP A 10 -18.92 37.99 32.85
C TRP A 10 -19.98 38.69 33.70
N ASP A 11 -20.69 37.93 34.53
CA ASP A 11 -21.73 38.44 35.42
C ASP A 11 -21.13 39.44 36.44
N TRP A 12 -19.92 39.18 36.92
CA TRP A 12 -19.19 40.10 37.80
C TRP A 12 -18.78 41.39 37.09
N PHE A 13 -18.28 41.31 35.85
CA PHE A 13 -17.99 42.48 35.03
C PHE A 13 -19.26 43.31 34.71
N GLN A 14 -20.38 42.65 34.44
CA GLN A 14 -21.66 43.34 34.21
C GLN A 14 -22.16 44.10 35.44
N ARG A 15 -21.92 43.57 36.64
CA ARG A 15 -22.28 44.24 37.90
C ARG A 15 -21.30 45.35 38.27
N TYR A 16 -20.02 45.17 37.95
CA TYR A 16 -18.94 46.10 38.29
C TYR A 16 -17.99 46.30 37.10
N PRO A 17 -18.26 47.26 36.20
CA PRO A 17 -17.54 47.41 34.93
C PRO A 17 -16.20 48.17 35.09
N THR A 18 -15.25 47.56 35.80
CA THR A 18 -13.89 48.07 35.95
C THR A 18 -12.91 47.45 34.93
N PRO A 19 -11.79 48.12 34.61
CA PRO A 19 -10.74 47.56 33.73
C PRO A 19 -10.21 46.20 34.21
N ASP A 20 -10.04 46.03 35.53
CA ASP A 20 -9.57 44.78 36.12
C ASP A 20 -10.57 43.63 35.93
N ASN A 21 -11.87 43.90 36.08
CA ASN A 21 -12.92 42.90 35.85
C ASN A 21 -13.04 42.52 34.37
N MET A 22 -12.83 43.46 33.45
CA MET A 22 -12.73 43.16 32.01
C MET A 22 -11.52 42.28 31.69
N ILE A 23 -10.35 42.55 32.31
CA ILE A 23 -9.15 41.71 32.18
C ILE A 23 -9.41 40.31 32.73
N ALA A 24 -10.06 40.19 33.90
CA ALA A 24 -10.42 38.91 34.50
C ALA A 24 -11.37 38.09 33.62
N PHE A 25 -12.42 38.72 33.06
CA PHE A 25 -13.31 38.08 32.09
C PHE A 25 -12.56 37.63 30.83
N ASN A 26 -11.69 38.48 30.26
CA ASN A 26 -10.91 38.10 29.09
C ASN A 26 -9.96 36.93 29.37
N LYS A 27 -9.32 36.89 30.55
CA LYS A 27 -8.51 35.74 31.01
C LYS A 27 -9.35 34.47 31.16
N ALA A 28 -10.52 34.56 31.80
CA ALA A 28 -11.42 33.42 31.97
C ALA A 28 -11.94 32.89 30.64
N ARG A 29 -12.35 33.77 29.72
CA ARG A 29 -12.83 33.39 28.39
C ARG A 29 -11.70 32.93 27.47
N ALA A 30 -10.46 33.36 27.68
CA ALA A 30 -9.29 32.79 27.01
C ALA A 30 -8.99 31.37 27.51
N ARG A 31 -9.03 31.13 28.83
CA ARG A 31 -8.87 29.78 29.44
C ARG A 31 -9.96 28.80 28.97
N ALA A 32 -11.22 29.21 29.03
CA ALA A 32 -12.35 28.40 28.56
C ALA A 32 -12.22 28.05 27.07
N ARG A 33 -11.80 29.02 26.22
CA ARG A 33 -11.51 28.77 24.81
C ARG A 33 -10.35 27.79 24.61
N LYS A 34 -9.25 27.93 25.36
CA LYS A 34 -8.09 27.03 25.31
C LYS A 34 -8.50 25.58 25.64
N ILE A 35 -9.23 25.37 26.73
CA ILE A 35 -9.68 24.04 27.17
C ILE A 35 -10.68 23.43 26.19
N HIS A 36 -11.65 24.22 25.71
CA HIS A 36 -12.59 23.74 24.69
C HIS A 36 -11.88 23.30 23.41
N TRP A 37 -10.88 24.04 22.98
CA TRP A 37 -10.07 23.69 21.81
C TRP A 37 -9.21 22.46 22.07
N GLN A 38 -8.64 22.33 23.27
CA GLN A 38 -7.88 21.16 23.68
C GLN A 38 -8.76 19.90 23.71
N ARG A 39 -9.92 19.93 24.36
CA ARG A 39 -10.85 18.79 24.41
C ARG A 39 -11.40 18.41 23.04
N LYS A 40 -11.75 19.40 22.20
CA LYS A 40 -12.12 19.14 20.80
C LYS A 40 -10.97 18.44 20.08
N ARG A 41 -9.76 18.97 20.17
CA ARG A 41 -8.57 18.40 19.54
C ARG A 41 -8.29 16.97 20.02
N GLU A 42 -8.29 16.70 21.32
CA GLU A 42 -8.04 15.38 21.91
C GLU A 42 -9.09 14.35 21.46
N SER A 43 -10.37 14.71 21.54
CA SER A 43 -11.47 13.87 21.03
C SER A 43 -11.31 13.57 19.54
N TRP A 44 -10.81 14.54 18.77
CA TRP A 44 -10.61 14.40 17.33
C TRP A 44 -9.38 13.59 16.95
N ILE A 45 -8.25 13.80 17.62
CA ILE A 45 -7.04 12.99 17.48
C ILE A 45 -7.39 11.55 17.81
N LYS A 46 -8.12 11.30 18.90
CA LYS A 46 -8.59 9.95 19.25
C LYS A 46 -9.49 9.35 18.17
N TYR A 47 -10.36 10.13 17.55
CA TYR A 47 -11.26 9.65 16.49
C TYR A 47 -10.52 9.30 15.18
N VAL A 48 -9.57 10.14 14.77
CA VAL A 48 -8.81 10.00 13.52
C VAL A 48 -7.62 9.05 13.66
N SER A 49 -6.99 8.95 14.84
CA SER A 49 -5.91 7.98 15.11
C SER A 49 -6.38 6.53 14.98
N ASN A 50 -7.68 6.28 15.22
CA ASN A 50 -8.33 5.01 14.89
C ASN A 50 -8.50 4.76 13.37
N ILE A 51 -8.00 5.65 12.51
CA ILE A 51 -7.87 5.44 11.06
C ILE A 51 -6.42 5.10 10.77
N THR A 52 -6.12 3.82 10.87
CA THR A 52 -4.82 3.22 10.59
C THR A 52 -4.72 2.77 9.14
N CYS A 53 -3.53 2.36 8.70
CA CYS A 53 -3.33 1.73 7.39
C CYS A 53 -4.09 0.40 7.22
N SER A 54 -4.53 -0.21 8.32
CA SER A 54 -5.35 -1.42 8.34
C SER A 54 -6.85 -1.13 8.37
N THR A 55 -7.28 0.14 8.52
CA THR A 55 -8.70 0.50 8.51
C THR A 55 -9.27 0.35 7.11
N SER A 56 -10.35 -0.41 6.97
CA SER A 56 -10.95 -0.67 5.65
C SER A 56 -11.46 0.62 5.01
N SER A 57 -11.39 0.71 3.67
CA SER A 57 -11.93 1.86 2.93
C SER A 57 -13.39 2.16 3.30
N LYS A 58 -14.19 1.12 3.54
CA LYS A 58 -15.59 1.23 4.01
C LYS A 58 -15.69 1.94 5.35
N GLU A 59 -14.86 1.56 6.33
CA GLU A 59 -14.82 2.22 7.64
C GLU A 59 -14.32 3.66 7.56
N VAL A 60 -13.30 3.92 6.74
CA VAL A 60 -12.83 5.28 6.46
C VAL A 60 -13.97 6.13 5.92
N TRP A 61 -14.69 5.65 4.90
CA TRP A 61 -15.84 6.35 4.33
C TRP A 61 -17.02 6.47 5.29
N ASN A 62 -17.27 5.48 6.14
CA ASN A 62 -18.29 5.56 7.19
C ASN A 62 -17.96 6.67 8.19
N LYS A 63 -16.71 6.73 8.65
CA LYS A 63 -16.23 7.83 9.52
C LYS A 63 -16.36 9.16 8.80
N ILE A 64 -15.86 9.29 7.57
CA ILE A 64 -15.98 10.53 6.76
C ILE A 64 -17.44 10.97 6.58
N ARG A 65 -18.37 10.05 6.30
CA ARG A 65 -19.80 10.36 6.15
C ARG A 65 -20.44 10.85 7.45
N LYS A 66 -20.05 10.26 8.60
CA LYS A 66 -20.44 10.73 9.94
C LYS A 66 -19.94 12.16 10.17
N LEU A 67 -18.73 12.49 9.71
CA LEU A 67 -18.16 13.83 9.79
C LEU A 67 -18.85 14.83 8.86
N SER A 68 -19.27 14.41 7.67
CA SER A 68 -19.92 15.28 6.68
C SER A 68 -21.42 15.48 6.90
N ARG A 69 -21.99 15.06 8.06
CA ARG A 69 -23.43 15.08 8.36
C ARG A 69 -24.33 14.39 7.31
N LYS A 70 -23.79 13.47 6.52
CA LYS A 70 -24.51 12.72 5.46
C LYS A 70 -24.73 11.25 5.82
N TYR A 71 -24.56 10.91 7.09
CA TYR A 71 -24.72 9.55 7.57
C TYR A 71 -26.16 9.32 8.01
N SER A 72 -26.92 8.56 7.23
CA SER A 72 -28.07 7.83 7.75
C SER A 72 -27.58 6.42 8.10
N ALA A 73 -27.67 6.04 9.37
CA ALA A 73 -27.65 4.63 9.70
C ALA A 73 -29.02 4.08 9.30
N SER A 74 -29.06 3.10 8.42
CA SER A 74 -30.23 2.23 8.27
C SER A 74 -29.82 0.84 8.76
N PRO A 75 -29.72 0.61 10.08
CA PRO A 75 -29.53 -0.74 10.56
C PRO A 75 -30.87 -1.47 10.41
N VAL A 76 -30.87 -2.60 9.69
CA VAL A 76 -31.93 -3.60 9.87
C VAL A 76 -31.68 -4.18 11.26
N THR A 77 -32.48 -3.77 12.24
CA THR A 77 -32.32 -4.15 13.66
C THR A 77 -33.19 -5.35 14.05
N MET A 78 -34.09 -5.77 13.17
CA MET A 78 -35.07 -6.79 13.48
C MET A 78 -35.60 -7.44 12.20
N LEU A 79 -35.69 -8.76 12.19
CA LEU A 79 -36.34 -9.56 11.15
C LEU A 79 -37.38 -10.46 11.83
N VAL A 80 -38.56 -10.61 11.23
CA VAL A 80 -39.60 -11.51 11.75
C VAL A 80 -39.64 -12.75 10.86
N SER A 81 -39.34 -13.91 11.44
CA SER A 81 -39.43 -15.21 10.75
C SER A 81 -40.36 -16.13 11.52
N ASN A 82 -41.40 -16.64 10.86
CA ASN A 82 -42.43 -17.50 11.45
C ASN A 82 -43.03 -16.96 12.76
N GLY A 83 -43.20 -15.64 12.87
CA GLY A 83 -43.74 -14.98 14.07
C GLY A 83 -42.73 -14.69 15.19
N VAL A 84 -41.46 -15.08 15.04
CA VAL A 84 -40.40 -14.82 16.02
C VAL A 84 -39.53 -13.65 15.56
N SER A 85 -39.29 -12.69 16.45
CA SER A 85 -38.41 -11.56 16.20
C SER A 85 -36.94 -11.94 16.41
N VAL A 86 -36.17 -11.87 15.34
CA VAL A 86 -34.72 -12.11 15.31
C VAL A 86 -33.99 -10.78 15.31
N ASN A 87 -33.09 -10.56 16.27
CA ASN A 87 -32.45 -9.27 16.52
C ASN A 87 -30.91 -9.34 16.53
N THR A 88 -30.30 -10.52 16.45
CA THR A 88 -28.84 -10.68 16.38
C THR A 88 -28.39 -10.79 14.92
N ILE A 89 -27.22 -10.23 14.58
CA ILE A 89 -26.68 -10.27 13.20
C ILE A 89 -26.44 -11.71 12.69
N PRO A 90 -25.85 -12.64 13.48
CA PRO A 90 -25.68 -14.02 13.04
C PRO A 90 -27.02 -14.71 12.77
N ASP A 91 -28.01 -14.53 13.65
CA ASP A 91 -29.30 -15.20 13.49
C ASP A 91 -30.10 -14.61 12.32
N ILE A 92 -30.04 -13.29 12.10
CA ILE A 92 -30.59 -12.65 10.90
C ILE A 92 -29.95 -13.24 9.64
N ALA A 93 -28.62 -13.41 9.63
CA ALA A 93 -27.90 -13.99 8.49
C ALA A 93 -28.28 -15.46 8.26
N ASN A 94 -28.36 -16.27 9.31
CA ASN A 94 -28.80 -17.67 9.24
C ASN A 94 -30.25 -17.77 8.76
N THR A 95 -31.14 -16.92 9.26
CA THR A 95 -32.54 -16.87 8.82
C THR A 95 -32.65 -16.55 7.33
N PHE A 96 -31.85 -15.60 6.84
CA PHE A 96 -31.75 -15.35 5.39
C PHE A 96 -31.25 -16.59 4.65
N ALA A 97 -30.16 -17.21 5.11
CA ALA A 97 -29.58 -18.39 4.47
C ALA A 97 -30.57 -19.56 4.41
N GLU A 98 -31.28 -19.85 5.50
CA GLU A 98 -32.33 -20.88 5.57
C GLU A 98 -33.50 -20.56 4.65
N THR A 99 -33.95 -19.31 4.63
CA THR A 99 -35.04 -18.87 3.74
C THR A 99 -34.61 -19.05 2.28
N PHE A 100 -33.41 -18.59 1.91
CA PHE A 100 -32.87 -18.78 0.56
C PHE A 100 -32.69 -20.25 0.21
N ALA A 101 -32.18 -21.08 1.12
CA ALA A 101 -32.02 -22.52 0.92
C ALA A 101 -33.37 -23.20 0.73
N LYS A 102 -34.37 -22.86 1.55
CA LYS A 102 -35.73 -23.35 1.42
C LYS A 102 -36.32 -22.93 0.09
N THR A 103 -36.30 -21.63 -0.25
CA THR A 103 -36.83 -21.09 -1.52
C THR A 103 -36.13 -21.70 -2.75
N SER A 104 -34.83 -21.95 -2.66
CA SER A 104 -34.03 -22.53 -3.74
C SER A 104 -34.04 -24.08 -3.73
N SER A 105 -34.73 -24.71 -2.78
CA SER A 105 -34.83 -26.17 -2.71
C SER A 105 -35.54 -26.71 -3.94
N CYS A 106 -35.07 -27.85 -4.42
CA CYS A 106 -35.74 -28.59 -5.48
C CYS A 106 -37.15 -29.03 -5.08
N ASP A 107 -37.43 -29.11 -3.77
CA ASP A 107 -38.72 -29.53 -3.21
C ASP A 107 -39.85 -28.53 -3.51
N ASN A 108 -39.51 -27.27 -3.83
CA ASN A 108 -40.51 -26.25 -4.19
C ASN A 108 -40.97 -26.36 -5.64
N TYR A 109 -40.29 -27.16 -6.47
CA TYR A 109 -40.73 -27.39 -7.85
C TYR A 109 -41.81 -28.46 -7.91
N THR A 110 -42.68 -28.36 -8.92
CA THR A 110 -43.66 -29.41 -9.20
C THR A 110 -42.95 -30.74 -9.50
N THR A 111 -43.60 -31.85 -9.18
CA THR A 111 -43.08 -33.21 -9.46
C THR A 111 -42.71 -33.40 -10.93
N ALA A 112 -43.52 -32.86 -11.85
CA ALA A 112 -43.23 -32.85 -13.28
C ALA A 112 -41.91 -32.12 -13.62
N PHE A 113 -41.69 -30.93 -13.05
CA PHE A 113 -40.45 -30.17 -13.28
C PHE A 113 -39.23 -30.81 -12.61
N GLN A 114 -39.38 -31.41 -11.43
CA GLN A 114 -38.28 -32.15 -10.77
C GLN A 114 -37.77 -33.33 -11.61
N VAL A 115 -38.66 -34.00 -12.35
CA VAL A 115 -38.29 -35.07 -13.29
C VAL A 115 -37.54 -34.49 -14.49
N LEU A 116 -38.02 -33.39 -15.06
CA LEU A 116 -37.36 -32.67 -16.16
C LEU A 116 -35.97 -32.19 -15.73
N LYS A 117 -35.85 -31.49 -14.60
CA LYS A 117 -34.58 -30.99 -14.05
C LYS A 117 -33.58 -32.12 -13.85
N ARG A 118 -33.97 -33.25 -13.23
CA ARG A 118 -33.10 -34.42 -13.05
C ARG A 118 -32.66 -35.05 -14.38
N ARG A 119 -33.49 -34.99 -15.43
CA ARG A 119 -33.14 -35.46 -16.77
C ARG A 119 -32.10 -34.53 -17.40
N GLU A 120 -32.33 -33.22 -17.37
CA GLU A 120 -31.43 -32.22 -17.95
C GLU A 120 -30.09 -32.13 -17.20
N GLU A 121 -30.07 -32.23 -15.87
CA GLU A 121 -28.83 -32.22 -15.06
C GLU A 121 -27.94 -33.46 -15.29
N ARG A 122 -28.49 -34.54 -15.85
CA ARG A 122 -27.71 -35.72 -16.29
C ARG A 122 -27.02 -35.51 -17.63
N VAL A 123 -27.43 -34.50 -18.40
CA VAL A 123 -26.77 -34.14 -19.65
C VAL A 123 -25.41 -33.53 -19.28
N LYS A 124 -24.32 -34.22 -19.66
CA LYS A 124 -22.98 -33.68 -19.46
C LYS A 124 -22.82 -32.42 -20.32
N LEU A 125 -22.59 -31.29 -19.66
CA LEU A 125 -22.25 -30.05 -20.34
C LEU A 125 -20.92 -30.22 -21.07
N ASN A 126 -20.93 -29.98 -22.38
CA ASN A 126 -19.72 -29.92 -23.17
C ASN A 126 -19.14 -28.50 -23.04
N PHE A 127 -18.02 -28.38 -22.31
CA PHE A 127 -17.30 -27.11 -22.16
C PHE A 127 -16.26 -26.88 -23.28
N SER A 128 -16.20 -27.74 -24.30
CA SER A 128 -15.40 -27.42 -25.48
C SER A 128 -16.06 -26.28 -26.25
N SER A 129 -15.27 -25.26 -26.56
CA SER A 129 -15.70 -24.07 -27.26
C SER A 129 -15.06 -24.05 -28.64
N SER A 130 -15.85 -23.70 -29.66
CA SER A 130 -15.32 -23.43 -31.01
C SER A 130 -14.80 -22.00 -31.15
N ASN A 131 -14.98 -21.16 -30.11
CA ASN A 131 -14.86 -19.70 -30.14
C ASN A 131 -15.79 -19.00 -31.15
N GLU A 132 -16.79 -19.70 -31.69
CA GLU A 132 -17.78 -19.16 -32.63
C GLU A 132 -19.13 -18.86 -31.95
N GLU A 133 -19.21 -19.03 -30.63
CA GLU A 133 -20.43 -18.78 -29.87
C GLU A 133 -20.81 -17.30 -29.91
N GLY A 134 -22.11 -17.00 -29.89
CA GLY A 134 -22.59 -15.62 -30.03
C GLY A 134 -22.06 -14.63 -28.99
N TYR A 135 -21.66 -15.09 -27.80
CA TYR A 135 -21.02 -14.24 -26.77
C TYR A 135 -19.55 -13.91 -27.06
N ASN A 136 -18.92 -14.61 -28.01
CA ASN A 136 -17.59 -14.32 -28.55
C ASN A 136 -17.66 -13.40 -29.78
N SER A 137 -18.85 -12.93 -30.16
CA SER A 137 -19.00 -11.93 -31.23
C SER A 137 -18.25 -10.63 -30.89
N LEU A 138 -17.85 -9.91 -31.94
CA LEU A 138 -17.13 -8.64 -31.79
C LEU A 138 -18.01 -7.63 -31.03
N LEU A 139 -17.38 -6.92 -30.08
CA LEU A 139 -18.04 -5.85 -29.34
C LEU A 139 -18.60 -4.81 -30.30
N THR A 140 -19.88 -4.47 -30.12
CA THR A 140 -20.46 -3.31 -30.78
C THR A 140 -19.83 -2.02 -30.24
N LEU A 141 -19.87 -0.95 -31.03
CA LEU A 141 -19.37 0.36 -30.60
C LEU A 141 -20.11 0.87 -29.34
N LEU A 142 -21.39 0.53 -29.19
CA LEU A 142 -22.18 0.89 -28.01
C LEU A 142 -21.69 0.15 -26.76
N GLU A 143 -21.45 -1.15 -26.86
CA GLU A 143 -20.90 -1.96 -25.75
C GLU A 143 -19.50 -1.51 -25.37
N LEU A 144 -18.66 -1.19 -26.36
CA LEU A 144 -17.34 -0.62 -26.11
C LEU A 144 -17.44 0.71 -25.35
N HIS A 145 -18.30 1.63 -25.79
CA HIS A 145 -18.50 2.90 -25.10
C HIS A 145 -19.05 2.71 -23.68
N ALA A 146 -19.99 1.79 -23.47
CA ALA A 146 -20.52 1.46 -22.16
C ALA A 146 -19.44 0.87 -21.23
N ALA A 147 -18.64 -0.06 -21.74
CA ALA A 147 -17.53 -0.67 -21.00
C ALA A 147 -16.47 0.38 -20.62
N LEU A 148 -16.10 1.26 -21.55
CA LEU A 148 -15.17 2.36 -21.30
C LEU A 148 -15.72 3.36 -20.27
N HIS A 149 -17.01 3.67 -20.31
CA HIS A 149 -17.65 4.54 -19.31
C HIS A 149 -17.58 3.93 -17.89
N CYS A 150 -17.74 2.61 -17.77
CA CYS A 150 -17.62 1.88 -16.50
C CYS A 150 -16.18 1.74 -15.99
N SER A 151 -15.15 1.98 -16.82
CA SER A 151 -13.74 1.82 -16.46
C SER A 151 -13.22 2.87 -15.46
N GLY A 152 -13.95 3.98 -15.26
CA GLY A 152 -13.51 5.12 -14.43
C GLY A 152 -12.50 6.06 -15.12
N LEU A 153 -12.19 5.80 -16.40
CA LEU A 153 -11.44 6.68 -17.29
C LEU A 153 -12.38 7.29 -18.33
N ILE A 154 -12.12 8.53 -18.74
CA ILE A 154 -12.87 9.21 -19.81
C ILE A 154 -11.97 9.25 -21.04
N PHE A 155 -12.31 8.48 -22.06
CA PHE A 155 -11.56 8.44 -23.31
C PHE A 155 -12.14 9.48 -24.27
N ASP A 156 -11.29 10.34 -24.82
CA ASP A 156 -11.61 11.18 -25.98
C ASP A 156 -11.10 10.51 -27.26
N GLN A 157 -11.71 10.81 -28.41
CA GLN A 157 -11.34 10.23 -29.71
C GLN A 157 -9.85 10.40 -30.05
N SER A 158 -9.22 11.48 -29.56
CA SER A 158 -7.80 11.77 -29.79
C SER A 158 -6.86 11.21 -28.72
N LEU A 159 -7.39 10.54 -27.68
CA LEU A 159 -6.65 10.04 -26.51
C LEU A 159 -5.73 11.10 -25.88
N ARG A 160 -6.16 12.37 -25.88
CA ARG A 160 -5.46 13.51 -25.27
C ARG A 160 -5.78 13.67 -23.78
N PHE A 161 -6.80 12.97 -23.30
CA PHE A 161 -7.29 12.91 -21.92
C PHE A 161 -7.70 14.26 -21.31
N HIS A 162 -8.05 15.25 -22.12
CA HIS A 162 -8.43 16.58 -21.64
C HIS A 162 -9.69 16.56 -20.76
N CYS A 163 -10.76 15.90 -21.22
CA CYS A 163 -11.99 15.76 -20.44
C CYS A 163 -11.74 14.95 -19.15
N HIS A 164 -10.97 13.86 -19.25
CA HIS A 164 -10.60 13.05 -18.10
C HIS A 164 -9.85 13.83 -17.03
N LEU A 165 -8.81 14.57 -17.41
CA LEU A 165 -7.96 15.29 -16.47
C LEU A 165 -8.71 16.45 -15.81
N LYS A 166 -9.63 17.12 -16.53
CA LYS A 166 -10.55 18.10 -15.95
C LYS A 166 -11.49 17.48 -14.92
N ASP A 167 -12.14 16.37 -15.25
CA ASP A 167 -13.01 15.66 -14.32
C ASP A 167 -12.21 15.15 -13.09
N LEU A 168 -11.04 14.55 -13.31
CA LEU A 168 -10.17 14.06 -12.25
C LEU A 168 -9.73 15.18 -11.30
N LYS A 169 -9.41 16.37 -11.85
CA LYS A 169 -9.15 17.58 -11.04
C LYS A 169 -10.37 17.95 -10.20
N ILE A 170 -11.57 17.96 -10.76
CA ILE A 170 -12.81 18.28 -10.04
C ILE A 170 -13.06 17.26 -8.91
N ARG A 171 -13.01 15.96 -9.21
CA ARG A 171 -13.20 14.89 -8.23
C ARG A 171 -12.16 14.91 -7.11
N SER A 172 -10.92 15.24 -7.43
CA SER A 172 -9.84 15.35 -6.46
C SER A 172 -9.94 16.64 -5.63
N THR A 173 -10.41 17.74 -6.23
CA THR A 173 -10.69 19.00 -5.52
C THR A 173 -11.87 18.85 -4.55
N LYS A 174 -12.89 18.07 -4.91
CA LYS A 174 -13.97 17.71 -3.97
C LYS A 174 -13.42 16.95 -2.76
N ALA A 175 -12.47 16.03 -2.96
CA ALA A 175 -11.80 15.32 -1.85
C ALA A 175 -10.90 16.24 -1.01
N LEU A 176 -10.26 17.25 -1.63
CA LEU A 176 -9.49 18.28 -0.91
C LEU A 176 -10.33 19.04 0.13
N ASN A 177 -11.65 19.20 -0.07
CA ASN A 177 -12.50 19.88 0.90
C ASN A 177 -12.53 19.14 2.25
N ILE A 178 -12.38 17.81 2.25
CA ILE A 178 -12.24 17.01 3.47
C ILE A 178 -10.94 17.40 4.18
N LEU A 179 -9.81 17.44 3.45
CA LEU A 179 -8.54 17.88 4.02
C LEU A 179 -8.61 19.32 4.54
N LYS A 180 -9.27 20.25 3.85
CA LYS A 180 -9.42 21.64 4.31
C LYS A 180 -10.11 21.73 5.67
N ILE A 181 -11.13 20.91 5.90
CA ILE A 181 -11.84 20.85 7.19
C ILE A 181 -10.92 20.32 8.29
N LEU A 182 -10.14 19.27 7.98
CA LEU A 182 -9.30 18.56 8.96
C LEU A 182 -7.95 19.23 9.22
N ALA A 183 -7.45 20.02 8.26
CA ALA A 183 -6.11 20.61 8.28
C ALA A 183 -6.01 21.94 9.03
N ASN A 184 -6.95 22.23 9.95
CA ASN A 184 -6.87 23.45 10.75
C ASN A 184 -5.53 23.54 11.51
N THR A 185 -4.88 24.71 11.46
CA THR A 185 -3.51 24.88 11.96
C THR A 185 -3.39 24.94 13.48
N ARG A 186 -4.49 25.03 14.23
CA ARG A 186 -4.48 25.07 15.71
C ARG A 186 -5.03 23.81 16.36
N TRP A 187 -6.11 23.24 15.82
CA TRP A 187 -6.81 22.09 16.40
C TRP A 187 -6.99 20.92 15.44
N GLY A 188 -6.49 21.04 14.20
CA GLY A 188 -6.63 20.00 13.18
C GLY A 188 -5.82 18.74 13.46
N ALA A 189 -5.97 17.75 12.58
CA ALA A 189 -5.22 16.50 12.66
C ALA A 189 -3.71 16.75 12.46
N ASP A 190 -2.89 15.86 13.01
CA ASP A 190 -1.44 15.90 12.85
C ASP A 190 -1.01 15.65 11.40
N GLN A 191 0.20 16.11 11.04
CA GLN A 191 0.76 16.00 9.69
C GLN A 191 0.74 14.57 9.16
N THR A 192 1.12 13.58 9.97
CA THR A 192 1.18 12.17 9.57
C THR A 192 -0.20 11.66 9.18
N SER A 193 -1.21 11.93 10.01
CA SER A 193 -2.61 11.59 9.72
C SER A 193 -3.13 12.30 8.47
N LEU A 194 -2.83 13.60 8.29
CA LEU A 194 -3.24 14.35 7.11
C LEU A 194 -2.59 13.80 5.82
N LEU A 195 -1.31 13.45 5.86
CA LEU A 195 -0.61 12.82 4.73
C LEU A 195 -1.20 11.44 4.41
N ARG A 196 -1.52 10.63 5.43
CA ARG A 196 -2.22 9.34 5.22
C ARG A 196 -3.58 9.54 4.51
N LEU A 197 -4.38 10.51 4.96
CA LEU A 197 -5.66 10.85 4.33
C LEU A 197 -5.49 11.38 2.90
N TYR A 198 -4.50 12.23 2.66
CA TYR A 198 -4.14 12.69 1.32
C TYR A 198 -3.85 11.50 0.38
N ARG A 199 -2.98 10.57 0.82
CA ARG A 199 -2.61 9.39 0.05
C ARG A 199 -3.83 8.52 -0.28
N ALA A 200 -4.71 8.32 0.70
CA ALA A 200 -5.88 7.46 0.57
C ALA A 200 -7.01 8.07 -0.26
N LEU A 201 -7.26 9.38 -0.18
CA LEU A 201 -8.45 10.02 -0.78
C LEU A 201 -8.18 10.78 -2.08
N ILE A 202 -6.97 11.32 -2.24
CA ILE A 202 -6.59 12.17 -3.36
C ILE A 202 -5.54 11.47 -4.21
N ARG A 203 -4.39 11.09 -3.63
CA ARG A 203 -3.31 10.46 -4.40
C ARG A 203 -3.75 9.16 -5.05
N SER A 204 -4.55 8.34 -4.36
CA SER A 204 -5.16 7.12 -4.94
C SER A 204 -5.97 7.39 -6.22
N LYS A 205 -6.74 8.50 -6.28
CA LYS A 205 -7.50 8.90 -7.48
C LYS A 205 -6.57 9.36 -8.59
N LEU A 206 -5.52 10.10 -8.24
CA LEU A 206 -4.51 10.56 -9.19
C LEU A 206 -3.72 9.36 -9.74
N ASP A 207 -3.32 8.41 -8.90
CA ASP A 207 -2.57 7.22 -9.29
C ASP A 207 -3.40 6.32 -10.23
N PHE A 208 -4.73 6.22 -10.01
CA PHE A 208 -5.63 5.40 -10.82
C PHE A 208 -5.63 5.83 -12.29
N GLY A 209 -5.31 4.90 -13.18
CA GLY A 209 -5.28 5.14 -14.63
C GLY A 209 -4.13 6.01 -15.12
N SER A 210 -3.19 6.39 -14.24
CA SER A 210 -2.04 7.23 -14.60
C SER A 210 -1.12 6.62 -15.64
N VAL A 211 -1.01 5.29 -15.69
CA VAL A 211 -0.27 4.57 -16.74
C VAL A 211 -0.84 4.89 -18.13
N VAL A 212 -2.16 5.04 -18.22
CA VAL A 212 -2.89 5.34 -19.46
C VAL A 212 -2.80 6.83 -19.78
N TYR A 213 -3.32 7.69 -18.91
CA TYR A 213 -3.41 9.13 -19.21
C TYR A 213 -2.04 9.85 -19.19
N SER A 214 -0.96 9.20 -18.74
CA SER A 214 0.40 9.78 -18.77
C SER A 214 0.91 10.12 -20.17
N SER A 215 0.22 9.66 -21.22
CA SER A 215 0.47 10.10 -22.61
C SER A 215 0.00 11.53 -22.88
N ALA A 216 -0.83 12.13 -22.02
CA ALA A 216 -1.29 13.50 -22.17
C ALA A 216 -0.12 14.50 -22.15
N CYS A 217 -0.32 15.67 -22.77
CA CYS A 217 0.73 16.68 -22.84
C CYS A 217 1.13 17.20 -21.45
N LYS A 218 2.41 17.55 -21.28
CA LYS A 218 2.99 17.96 -19.99
C LYS A 218 2.25 19.16 -19.36
N SER A 219 1.83 20.13 -20.18
CA SER A 219 1.08 21.32 -19.72
C SER A 219 -0.28 20.94 -19.14
N LEU A 220 -0.96 19.95 -19.72
CA LEU A 220 -2.25 19.46 -19.23
C LEU A 220 -2.08 18.62 -17.95
N LEU A 221 -1.02 17.82 -17.84
CA LEU A 221 -0.73 17.06 -16.61
C LEU A 221 -0.48 17.98 -15.40
N LYS A 222 0.10 19.17 -15.62
CA LYS A 222 0.35 20.17 -14.55
C LYS A 222 -0.92 20.63 -13.83
N ILE A 223 -2.12 20.46 -14.41
CA ILE A 223 -3.36 20.81 -13.70
C ILE A 223 -3.60 19.93 -12.47
N LEU A 224 -3.07 18.71 -12.48
CA LEU A 224 -3.15 17.78 -11.34
C LEU A 224 -2.11 18.14 -10.27
N ASP A 225 -0.95 18.69 -10.67
CA ASP A 225 0.08 19.14 -9.73
C ASP A 225 -0.48 20.22 -8.80
N LEU A 226 -1.34 21.12 -9.30
CA LEU A 226 -2.03 22.13 -8.47
C LEU A 226 -2.83 21.51 -7.31
N VAL A 227 -3.52 20.39 -7.57
CA VAL A 227 -4.29 19.66 -6.56
C VAL A 227 -3.33 19.03 -5.54
N HIS A 228 -2.24 18.44 -6.02
CA HIS A 228 -1.21 17.83 -5.18
C HIS A 228 -0.54 18.87 -4.28
N HIS A 229 -0.06 20.00 -4.82
CA HIS A 229 0.57 21.06 -4.03
C HIS A 229 -0.39 21.64 -3.00
N GLN A 230 -1.66 21.85 -3.37
CA GLN A 230 -2.66 22.34 -2.44
C GLN A 230 -2.89 21.34 -1.29
N ALA A 231 -2.87 20.03 -1.58
CA ALA A 231 -2.95 19.00 -0.56
C ALA A 231 -1.75 19.06 0.40
N LEU A 232 -0.53 19.12 -0.14
CA LEU A 232 0.69 19.18 0.66
C LEU A 232 0.72 20.43 1.55
N ARG A 233 0.32 21.60 1.01
CA ARG A 233 0.20 22.83 1.82
C ARG A 233 -0.75 22.67 2.99
N LEU A 234 -1.89 22.00 2.79
CA LEU A 234 -2.84 21.72 3.87
C LEU A 234 -2.22 20.76 4.90
N CYS A 235 -1.63 19.65 4.45
CA CYS A 235 -1.00 18.68 5.34
C CYS A 235 0.12 19.30 6.19
N LEU A 236 0.97 20.11 5.58
CA LEU A 236 2.10 20.78 6.25
C LEU A 236 1.68 22.05 7.01
N GLY A 237 0.53 22.63 6.68
CA GLY A 237 0.14 23.96 7.15
C GLY A 237 1.01 25.08 6.58
N ALA A 238 1.67 24.83 5.45
CA ALA A 238 2.50 25.78 4.73
C ALA A 238 1.68 26.93 4.11
N PHE A 239 2.34 28.04 3.75
CA PHE A 239 1.67 29.14 3.09
C PHE A 239 1.41 28.85 1.61
N ARG A 240 0.50 29.63 1.02
CA ARG A 240 0.21 29.56 -0.42
C ARG A 240 1.45 29.88 -1.27
N THR A 241 2.29 30.77 -0.78
CA THR A 241 3.54 31.21 -1.41
C THR A 241 4.73 30.28 -1.17
N SER A 242 4.59 29.23 -0.35
CA SER A 242 5.70 28.31 -0.08
C SER A 242 6.16 27.59 -1.37
N PRO A 243 7.48 27.51 -1.63
CA PRO A 243 8.05 26.86 -2.79
C PRO A 243 7.65 25.40 -2.88
N VAL A 244 7.29 24.96 -4.09
CA VAL A 244 6.76 23.62 -4.34
C VAL A 244 7.79 22.54 -4.03
N GLU A 245 9.05 22.71 -4.44
CA GLU A 245 10.11 21.73 -4.18
C GLU A 245 10.32 21.51 -2.68
N SER A 246 10.24 22.58 -1.88
CA SER A 246 10.33 22.47 -0.41
C SER A 246 9.13 21.72 0.19
N LEU A 247 7.93 21.83 -0.42
CA LEU A 247 6.77 21.06 0.03
C LEU A 247 6.95 19.56 -0.24
N TYR A 248 7.55 19.19 -1.38
CA TYR A 248 7.84 17.79 -1.69
C TYR A 248 8.83 17.21 -0.69
N ALA A 249 9.95 17.90 -0.45
CA ALA A 249 10.98 17.48 0.49
C ALA A 249 10.44 17.36 1.92
N GLU A 250 9.79 18.41 2.43
CA GLU A 250 9.29 18.45 3.80
C GLU A 250 8.13 17.47 4.05
N ALA A 251 7.31 17.15 3.04
CA ALA A 251 6.26 16.13 3.16
C ALA A 251 6.76 14.70 2.89
N TYR A 252 7.99 14.56 2.39
CA TYR A 252 8.52 13.34 1.80
C TYR A 252 7.54 12.71 0.79
N GLU A 253 7.05 13.54 -0.13
CA GLU A 253 6.14 13.18 -1.20
C GLU A 253 6.74 13.59 -2.55
N PRO A 254 7.04 12.65 -3.45
CA PRO A 254 7.67 12.97 -4.72
C PRO A 254 6.70 13.73 -5.64
N PRO A 255 7.22 14.55 -6.58
CA PRO A 255 6.43 15.11 -7.67
C PRO A 255 5.59 14.04 -8.39
N LEU A 256 4.38 14.41 -8.84
CA LEU A 256 3.49 13.46 -9.52
C LEU A 256 4.12 12.85 -10.77
N ASP A 257 5.04 13.55 -11.43
CA ASP A 257 5.77 13.01 -12.58
C ASP A 257 6.59 11.76 -12.22
N LEU A 258 7.42 11.85 -11.18
CA LEU A 258 8.20 10.72 -10.67
C LEU A 258 7.29 9.59 -10.16
N ARG A 259 6.16 9.96 -9.54
CA ARG A 259 5.15 8.99 -9.11
C ARG A 259 4.54 8.23 -10.28
N ARG A 260 4.18 8.91 -11.37
CA ARG A 260 3.65 8.26 -12.59
C ARG A 260 4.68 7.36 -13.25
N LYS A 261 5.94 7.82 -13.36
CA LYS A 261 7.08 7.00 -13.84
C LYS A 261 7.22 5.71 -13.05
N TYR A 262 7.17 5.78 -11.72
CA TYR A 262 7.18 4.59 -10.85
C TYR A 262 6.01 3.63 -11.15
N LEU A 263 4.80 4.15 -11.32
CA LEU A 263 3.62 3.33 -11.63
C LEU A 263 3.70 2.69 -13.03
N CYS A 264 4.22 3.41 -14.02
CA CYS A 264 4.48 2.91 -15.36
C CYS A 264 5.48 1.75 -15.36
N LEU A 265 6.60 1.88 -14.65
CA LEU A 265 7.60 0.81 -14.50
C LEU A 265 6.99 -0.44 -13.86
N ASN A 266 6.23 -0.27 -12.77
CA ASN A 266 5.57 -1.41 -12.11
C ASN A 266 4.55 -2.11 -13.00
N TYR A 267 3.78 -1.34 -13.76
CA TYR A 267 2.81 -1.91 -14.70
C TYR A 267 3.50 -2.69 -15.81
N PHE A 268 4.55 -2.12 -16.41
CA PHE A 268 5.33 -2.77 -17.47
C PHE A 268 5.92 -4.10 -17.00
N MET A 269 6.58 -4.13 -15.84
CA MET A 269 7.15 -5.38 -15.29
C MET A 269 6.08 -6.41 -14.95
N LYS A 270 4.90 -5.96 -14.47
CA LYS A 270 3.78 -6.86 -14.22
C LYS A 270 3.30 -7.51 -15.53
N ILE A 271 3.12 -6.74 -16.60
CA ILE A 271 2.73 -7.30 -17.90
C ILE A 271 3.82 -8.24 -18.43
N GLN A 272 5.10 -7.89 -18.27
CA GLN A 272 6.21 -8.78 -18.68
C GLN A 272 6.15 -10.16 -18.00
N SER A 273 5.69 -10.22 -16.74
CA SER A 273 5.48 -11.49 -16.04
C SER A 273 4.25 -12.28 -16.51
N MET A 274 3.30 -11.65 -17.22
CA MET A 274 2.01 -12.25 -17.61
C MET A 274 1.90 -12.35 -19.14
N LYS A 275 2.54 -13.36 -19.73
CA LYS A 275 2.56 -13.56 -21.20
C LYS A 275 1.18 -13.74 -21.84
N THR A 276 0.22 -14.29 -21.09
CA THR A 276 -1.16 -14.51 -21.54
C THR A 276 -2.02 -13.24 -21.52
N ASN A 277 -1.52 -12.15 -20.92
CA ASN A 277 -2.29 -10.92 -20.81
C ASN A 277 -2.35 -10.21 -22.17
N THR A 278 -3.52 -9.71 -22.55
CA THR A 278 -3.77 -9.08 -23.85
C THR A 278 -2.76 -7.97 -24.20
N PRO A 279 -2.34 -7.07 -23.28
CA PRO A 279 -1.34 -6.04 -23.59
C PRO A 279 0.07 -6.59 -23.85
N TYR A 280 0.37 -7.84 -23.51
CA TYR A 280 1.72 -8.40 -23.65
C TYR A 280 2.19 -8.38 -25.10
N SER A 281 1.37 -8.85 -26.03
CA SER A 281 1.71 -8.87 -27.46
C SER A 281 2.02 -7.46 -27.99
N TYR A 282 1.23 -6.46 -27.61
CA TYR A 282 1.42 -5.07 -28.02
C TYR A 282 2.67 -4.42 -27.42
N LEU A 283 3.13 -4.86 -26.25
CA LEU A 283 4.31 -4.28 -25.59
C LEU A 283 5.62 -4.99 -25.95
N PHE A 284 5.58 -6.30 -26.22
CA PHE A 284 6.77 -7.13 -26.35
C PHE A 284 6.95 -7.78 -27.74
N ASN A 285 5.90 -7.90 -28.55
CA ASN A 285 5.95 -8.53 -29.88
C ASN A 285 5.90 -7.51 -31.04
N PHE A 286 6.18 -6.23 -30.78
CA PHE A 286 6.04 -5.15 -31.75
C PHE A 286 7.12 -5.25 -32.85
N SER A 287 6.72 -5.11 -34.13
CA SER A 287 7.64 -5.20 -35.26
C SER A 287 8.42 -3.88 -35.49
N LEU A 288 9.61 -3.96 -36.09
CA LEU A 288 10.40 -2.78 -36.51
C LEU A 288 9.69 -1.94 -37.59
N TYR A 289 8.68 -2.48 -38.29
CA TYR A 289 7.95 -1.75 -39.32
C TYR A 289 6.97 -0.74 -38.71
N ASP A 290 6.28 -1.13 -37.63
CA ASP A 290 5.39 -0.25 -36.88
C ASP A 290 6.17 0.92 -36.23
N PHE A 291 7.44 0.70 -35.88
CA PHE A 291 8.35 1.71 -35.32
C PHE A 291 8.51 2.96 -36.18
N ASN A 292 8.74 2.78 -37.49
CA ASN A 292 9.00 3.88 -38.40
C ASN A 292 7.75 4.71 -38.69
N SER A 293 6.58 4.07 -38.77
CA SER A 293 5.29 4.73 -39.04
C SER A 293 4.85 5.69 -37.91
N TYR A 294 5.04 5.28 -36.65
CA TYR A 294 4.69 6.14 -35.51
C TYR A 294 5.69 7.29 -35.28
N ARG A 295 6.99 7.07 -35.54
CA ARG A 295 8.03 8.09 -35.31
C ARG A 295 7.95 9.25 -36.32
N SER A 296 7.48 8.99 -37.54
CA SER A 296 7.26 10.03 -38.55
C SER A 296 6.08 10.96 -38.26
N SER A 297 5.19 10.58 -37.33
CA SER A 297 4.00 11.37 -37.00
C SER A 297 4.21 12.18 -35.71
N LEU A 298 4.56 13.46 -35.85
CA LEU A 298 4.72 14.41 -34.73
C LEU A 298 3.39 14.78 -34.03
N THR A 299 2.26 14.29 -34.54
CA THR A 299 0.91 14.70 -34.14
C THR A 299 0.34 13.90 -32.97
N TYR A 300 0.90 12.74 -32.65
CA TYR A 300 0.40 11.83 -31.61
C TYR A 300 1.41 11.62 -30.49
N SER A 301 0.90 11.46 -29.26
CA SER A 301 1.72 11.06 -28.13
C SER A 301 2.32 9.68 -28.38
N GLN A 302 3.61 9.52 -28.05
CA GLN A 302 4.27 8.24 -28.23
C GLN A 302 3.56 7.10 -27.46
N PRO A 303 3.37 5.93 -28.11
CA PRO A 303 2.87 4.73 -27.48
C PRO A 303 3.59 4.38 -26.16
N PHE A 304 2.89 3.69 -25.27
CA PHE A 304 3.41 3.36 -23.93
C PHE A 304 4.75 2.60 -23.96
N HIS A 305 4.92 1.66 -24.90
CA HIS A 305 6.14 0.86 -24.99
C HIS A 305 7.39 1.69 -25.33
N PHE A 306 7.26 2.79 -26.09
CA PHE A 306 8.36 3.70 -26.37
C PHE A 306 8.73 4.50 -25.13
N ARG A 307 7.74 5.16 -24.54
CA ARG A 307 7.93 5.99 -23.35
C ARG A 307 8.56 5.22 -22.19
N ILE A 308 8.19 3.93 -22.04
CA ILE A 308 8.74 3.10 -20.96
C ILE A 308 10.16 2.61 -21.26
N ARG A 309 10.47 2.32 -22.53
CA ARG A 309 11.82 1.93 -22.95
C ARG A 309 12.80 3.09 -22.80
N ASP A 310 12.41 4.30 -23.21
CA ASP A 310 13.20 5.51 -23.00
C ASP A 310 13.42 5.73 -21.50
N LEU A 311 12.38 5.60 -20.67
CA LEU A 311 12.51 5.72 -19.21
C LEU A 311 13.45 4.67 -18.61
N ILE A 312 13.43 3.43 -19.11
CA ILE A 312 14.33 2.35 -18.66
C ILE A 312 15.78 2.68 -18.99
N ASN A 313 16.03 3.18 -20.20
CA ASN A 313 17.35 3.61 -20.66
C ASN A 313 17.85 4.82 -19.87
N ASP A 314 17.02 5.84 -19.70
CA ASP A 314 17.33 7.08 -18.96
C ASP A 314 17.70 6.79 -17.49
N LEU A 315 17.07 5.79 -16.88
CA LEU A 315 17.33 5.38 -15.50
C LEU A 315 18.46 4.34 -15.37
N ASN A 316 19.01 3.87 -16.49
CA ASN A 316 19.99 2.79 -16.57
C ASN A 316 19.59 1.59 -15.69
N LEU A 317 18.36 1.08 -15.91
CA LEU A 317 17.80 -0.01 -15.12
C LEU A 317 18.30 -1.36 -15.64
N ASN A 318 18.98 -2.12 -14.78
CA ASN A 318 19.27 -3.52 -15.04
C ASN A 318 18.00 -4.36 -14.78
N ILE A 319 17.30 -4.71 -15.86
CA ILE A 319 16.13 -5.57 -15.81
C ILE A 319 16.62 -6.99 -16.06
N GLY A 320 16.92 -7.69 -14.97
CA GLY A 320 17.25 -9.11 -15.02
C GLY A 320 16.08 -9.97 -15.51
N ARG A 321 16.23 -11.30 -15.39
CA ARG A 321 15.17 -12.22 -15.82
C ARG A 321 13.96 -12.13 -14.87
N ILE A 322 12.78 -11.85 -15.41
CA ILE A 322 11.53 -11.78 -14.63
C ILE A 322 10.84 -13.14 -14.64
N ALA A 323 10.43 -13.61 -13.46
CA ALA A 323 9.62 -14.81 -13.30
C ALA A 323 8.22 -14.61 -13.86
N LEU A 324 7.75 -15.62 -14.60
CA LEU A 324 6.40 -15.62 -15.12
C LEU A 324 5.40 -15.84 -13.99
N CYS A 325 4.32 -15.07 -14.01
CA CYS A 325 3.16 -15.28 -13.17
C CYS A 325 2.53 -16.61 -13.59
N LYS A 326 2.60 -17.60 -12.71
CA LYS A 326 1.96 -18.91 -12.90
C LYS A 326 0.59 -18.88 -12.26
N ILE A 327 -0.41 -19.48 -12.92
CA ILE A 327 -1.67 -19.83 -12.29
C ILE A 327 -1.46 -21.22 -11.68
N SER A 328 -1.82 -21.40 -10.41
CA SER A 328 -1.75 -22.72 -9.79
C SER A 328 -2.64 -23.71 -10.55
N GLU A 329 -2.04 -24.79 -11.04
CA GLU A 329 -2.78 -25.92 -11.62
C GLU A 329 -3.51 -26.73 -10.53
N VAL A 330 -3.09 -26.57 -9.27
CA VAL A 330 -3.78 -27.17 -8.12
C VAL A 330 -5.02 -26.34 -7.83
N PRO A 331 -6.23 -26.89 -8.00
CA PRO A 331 -7.44 -26.16 -7.71
C PRO A 331 -7.56 -25.90 -6.20
N PRO A 332 -8.20 -24.80 -5.78
CA PRO A 332 -8.24 -24.39 -4.36
C PRO A 332 -8.75 -25.47 -3.39
N TRP A 333 -9.67 -26.33 -3.82
CA TRP A 333 -10.21 -27.42 -3.00
C TRP A 333 -9.30 -28.65 -2.88
N LYS A 334 -8.21 -28.74 -3.66
CA LYS A 334 -7.18 -29.79 -3.55
C LYS A 334 -5.92 -29.29 -2.83
N VAL A 335 -5.88 -28.01 -2.44
CA VAL A 335 -4.74 -27.44 -1.71
C VAL A 335 -4.66 -28.10 -0.34
N ILE A 336 -3.53 -28.76 -0.07
CA ILE A 336 -3.23 -29.29 1.26
C ILE A 336 -2.68 -28.13 2.07
N TYR A 337 -3.38 -27.77 3.15
CA TYR A 337 -2.91 -26.74 4.07
C TYR A 337 -1.81 -27.32 4.96
N PRO A 338 -0.57 -26.83 4.86
CA PRO A 338 0.50 -27.31 5.69
C PRO A 338 0.25 -26.96 7.16
N LYS A 339 0.66 -27.85 8.06
CA LYS A 339 0.62 -27.59 9.50
C LYS A 339 1.74 -26.62 9.85
N VAL A 340 1.38 -25.44 10.34
CA VAL A 340 2.33 -24.41 10.75
C VAL A 340 2.21 -24.16 12.24
N ASP A 341 3.31 -24.28 12.95
CA ASP A 341 3.43 -24.03 14.38
C ASP A 341 3.98 -22.62 14.64
N PHE A 342 3.22 -21.83 15.41
CA PHE A 342 3.57 -20.48 15.85
C PHE A 342 3.70 -20.37 17.38
N THR A 343 3.82 -21.48 18.11
CA THR A 343 3.89 -21.52 19.59
C THR A 343 4.97 -20.61 20.15
N LEU A 344 6.17 -20.60 19.57
CA LEU A 344 7.29 -19.74 19.96
C LEU A 344 7.02 -18.25 19.75
N LEU A 345 6.07 -17.87 18.88
CA LEU A 345 5.69 -16.48 18.61
C LEU A 345 4.91 -15.83 19.76
N CYS A 346 4.33 -16.64 20.66
CA CYS A 346 3.63 -16.15 21.86
C CYS A 346 4.56 -15.39 22.81
N TYR A 347 5.87 -15.60 22.72
CA TYR A 347 6.88 -14.94 23.54
C TYR A 347 7.43 -13.70 22.84
N SER A 348 7.52 -12.58 23.58
CA SER A 348 8.05 -11.33 23.04
C SER A 348 9.57 -11.41 22.86
N LYS A 349 10.05 -11.26 21.62
CA LYS A 349 11.50 -11.22 21.31
C LYS A 349 12.23 -10.12 22.07
N ALA A 350 11.56 -9.01 22.41
CA ALA A 350 12.18 -7.89 23.12
C ALA A 350 12.48 -8.16 24.60
N CYS A 351 11.81 -9.14 25.21
CA CYS A 351 11.88 -9.37 26.65
C CYS A 351 12.27 -10.81 27.03
N THR A 352 12.27 -11.71 26.05
CA THR A 352 12.55 -13.13 26.29
C THR A 352 14.05 -13.39 26.07
N PRO A 353 14.78 -13.90 27.07
CA PRO A 353 16.19 -14.24 26.93
C PRO A 353 16.43 -15.34 25.88
N GLU A 354 17.57 -15.30 25.21
CA GLU A 354 17.96 -16.32 24.21
C GLU A 354 18.01 -17.74 24.81
N SER A 355 18.47 -17.87 26.06
CA SER A 355 18.48 -19.15 26.77
C SER A 355 17.09 -19.76 26.91
N THR A 356 16.06 -18.93 27.13
CA THR A 356 14.67 -19.38 27.22
C THR A 356 14.18 -19.90 25.86
N TYR A 357 14.49 -19.20 24.78
CA TYR A 357 14.15 -19.68 23.43
C TYR A 357 14.88 -20.97 23.06
N ARG A 358 16.13 -21.14 23.48
CA ARG A 358 16.87 -22.41 23.34
C ARG A 358 16.16 -23.55 24.09
N THR A 359 15.76 -23.33 25.34
CA THR A 359 15.02 -24.33 26.12
C THR A 359 13.70 -24.69 25.46
N LEU A 360 12.88 -23.69 25.09
CA LEU A 360 11.60 -23.92 24.40
C LEU A 360 11.77 -24.66 23.07
N TYR A 361 12.84 -24.34 22.32
CA TYR A 361 13.18 -25.07 21.10
C TYR A 361 13.54 -26.53 21.40
N LEU A 362 14.33 -26.80 22.44
CA LEU A 362 14.69 -28.16 22.83
C LEU A 362 13.48 -28.99 23.29
N GLU A 363 12.59 -28.41 24.11
CA GLU A 363 11.32 -29.04 24.51
C GLU A 363 10.46 -29.36 23.29
N HIS A 364 10.32 -28.42 22.36
CA HIS A 364 9.62 -28.65 21.11
C HIS A 364 10.32 -29.73 20.25
N ARG A 365 11.65 -29.82 20.27
CA ARG A 365 12.40 -30.87 19.57
C ARG A 365 12.15 -32.25 20.16
N GLU A 366 12.00 -32.38 21.47
CA GLU A 366 11.65 -33.65 22.11
C GLU A 366 10.27 -34.14 21.67
N LEU A 367 9.28 -33.23 21.60
CA LEU A 367 7.93 -33.54 21.12
C LEU A 367 7.89 -34.02 19.66
N PHE A 368 8.80 -33.52 18.83
CA PHE A 368 8.91 -33.88 17.41
C PHE A 368 10.18 -34.71 17.12
N SER A 369 10.62 -35.53 18.07
CA SER A 369 11.85 -36.33 17.96
C SER A 369 11.84 -37.30 16.77
N ASP A 370 10.67 -37.73 16.31
CA ASP A 370 10.46 -38.59 15.14
C ASP A 370 10.43 -37.84 13.79
N TYR A 371 10.52 -36.50 13.80
CA TYR A 371 10.64 -35.66 12.61
C TYR A 371 12.09 -35.25 12.37
N GLU A 372 12.52 -35.35 11.11
CA GLU A 372 13.82 -34.86 10.69
C GLU A 372 13.82 -33.32 10.59
N PRO A 373 14.73 -32.62 11.30
CA PRO A 373 14.77 -31.17 11.30
C PRO A 373 15.49 -30.62 10.07
N ILE A 374 14.89 -29.63 9.44
CA ILE A 374 15.50 -28.85 8.36
C ILE A 374 15.43 -27.38 8.74
N PHE A 375 16.53 -26.66 8.62
CA PHE A 375 16.59 -25.22 8.86
C PHE A 375 16.72 -24.49 7.54
N THR A 376 16.04 -23.37 7.39
CA THR A 376 16.07 -22.55 6.18
C THR A 376 16.26 -21.10 6.56
N ASP A 377 17.08 -20.39 5.79
CA ASP A 377 17.23 -18.95 5.92
C ASP A 377 17.53 -18.30 4.57
N GLY A 378 17.15 -17.03 4.44
CA GLY A 378 17.48 -16.17 3.33
C GLY A 378 18.19 -14.91 3.82
N SER A 379 19.36 -14.61 3.26
CA SER A 379 20.14 -13.42 3.57
C SER A 379 20.15 -12.42 2.43
N LYS A 380 20.21 -11.13 2.76
CA LYS A 380 20.39 -10.01 1.82
C LYS A 380 21.32 -8.96 2.39
N SER A 381 22.37 -8.65 1.63
CA SER A 381 23.27 -7.50 1.83
C SER A 381 23.19 -6.53 0.64
N GLU A 382 24.04 -5.51 0.61
CA GLU A 382 24.11 -4.56 -0.51
C GLU A 382 24.65 -5.21 -1.80
N SER A 383 25.52 -6.20 -1.66
CA SER A 383 26.22 -6.84 -2.79
C SER A 383 25.78 -8.27 -3.07
N HIS A 384 25.02 -8.90 -2.18
CA HIS A 384 24.72 -10.33 -2.24
C HIS A 384 23.31 -10.66 -1.73
N VAL A 385 22.68 -11.65 -2.34
CA VAL A 385 21.43 -12.27 -1.85
C VAL A 385 21.62 -13.79 -1.92
N GLY A 386 21.45 -14.48 -0.80
CA GLY A 386 21.69 -15.92 -0.71
C GLY A 386 20.58 -16.62 0.06
N SER A 387 20.28 -17.86 -0.32
CA SER A 387 19.35 -18.74 0.38
C SER A 387 20.10 -19.98 0.84
N ALA A 388 19.81 -20.49 2.03
CA ALA A 388 20.45 -21.70 2.54
C ALA A 388 19.45 -22.65 3.20
N VAL A 389 19.81 -23.93 3.18
CA VAL A 389 19.10 -25.02 3.82
C VAL A 389 20.12 -25.91 4.52
N VAL A 390 19.88 -26.22 5.79
CA VAL A 390 20.71 -27.14 6.58
C VAL A 390 19.84 -28.31 7.04
N SER A 391 20.26 -29.53 6.69
CA SER A 391 19.58 -30.77 7.06
C SER A 391 20.62 -31.83 7.42
N LEU A 392 20.64 -32.24 8.69
CA LEU A 392 21.63 -33.17 9.25
C LEU A 392 23.09 -32.78 8.92
N SER A 393 23.68 -33.41 7.89
CA SER A 393 25.06 -33.16 7.42
C SER A 393 25.12 -32.45 6.07
N THR A 394 23.98 -32.16 5.45
CA THR A 394 23.89 -31.50 4.16
C THR A 394 23.64 -30.01 4.36
N VAL A 395 24.48 -29.18 3.76
CA VAL A 395 24.29 -27.74 3.64
C VAL A 395 24.11 -27.43 2.16
N ILE A 396 22.96 -26.86 1.81
CA ILE A 396 22.64 -26.45 0.44
C ILE A 396 22.54 -24.93 0.46
N THR A 397 23.30 -24.26 -0.40
CA THR A 397 23.27 -22.81 -0.56
C THR A 397 23.04 -22.46 -2.02
N ASP A 398 22.26 -21.42 -2.28
CA ASP A 398 22.06 -20.91 -3.64
C ASP A 398 22.06 -19.38 -3.63
N ALA A 399 22.68 -18.79 -4.66
CA ALA A 399 22.81 -17.34 -4.80
C ALA A 399 21.72 -16.80 -5.73
N LEU A 400 21.14 -15.66 -5.38
CA LEU A 400 20.12 -14.97 -6.15
C LEU A 400 20.65 -13.64 -6.72
N PRO A 401 19.99 -13.06 -7.73
CA PRO A 401 20.32 -11.72 -8.20
C PRO A 401 20.22 -10.70 -7.07
N ILE A 402 21.09 -9.68 -7.08
CA ILE A 402 21.09 -8.57 -6.09
C ILE A 402 19.74 -7.85 -6.03
N SER A 403 19.02 -7.84 -7.16
CA SER A 403 17.68 -7.28 -7.27
C SER A 403 16.59 -8.07 -6.52
N ALA A 404 16.84 -9.32 -6.13
CA ALA A 404 15.91 -10.14 -5.36
C ALA A 404 15.63 -9.53 -3.97
N SER A 405 14.40 -9.70 -3.48
CA SER A 405 14.04 -9.26 -2.14
C SER A 405 14.45 -10.28 -1.08
N ILE A 406 14.62 -9.82 0.17
CA ILE A 406 14.85 -10.72 1.32
C ILE A 406 13.75 -11.79 1.39
N TYR A 407 12.49 -11.37 1.21
CA TYR A 407 11.33 -12.25 1.17
C TYR A 407 11.40 -13.31 0.06
N THR A 408 11.89 -12.96 -1.13
CA THR A 408 12.12 -13.93 -2.22
C THR A 408 13.20 -14.93 -1.83
N SER A 409 14.27 -14.49 -1.16
CA SER A 409 15.32 -15.39 -0.68
C SER A 409 14.80 -16.42 0.33
N GLU A 410 13.98 -15.96 1.26
CA GLU A 410 13.38 -16.78 2.32
C GLU A 410 12.42 -17.84 1.73
N LEU A 411 11.57 -17.43 0.79
CA LEU A 411 10.72 -18.35 0.05
C LEU A 411 11.53 -19.33 -0.80
N HIS A 412 12.64 -18.87 -1.35
CA HIS A 412 13.51 -19.69 -2.17
C HIS A 412 14.22 -20.76 -1.33
N ALA A 413 14.67 -20.44 -0.11
CA ALA A 413 15.20 -21.40 0.85
C ALA A 413 14.17 -22.50 1.17
N LEU A 414 12.91 -22.12 1.38
CA LEU A 414 11.81 -23.08 1.59
C LEU A 414 11.56 -23.96 0.37
N ARG A 415 11.64 -23.41 -0.85
CA ARG A 415 11.54 -24.19 -2.09
C ARG A 415 12.66 -25.23 -2.17
N ILE A 416 13.92 -24.84 -1.90
CA ILE A 416 15.07 -25.74 -1.88
C ILE A 416 14.89 -26.83 -0.82
N ALA A 417 14.37 -26.49 0.36
CA ALA A 417 14.10 -27.45 1.42
C ALA A 417 13.07 -28.50 1.00
N LEU A 418 12.01 -28.09 0.30
CA LEU A 418 11.01 -29.02 -0.23
C LEU A 418 11.56 -29.89 -1.37
N GLU A 419 12.46 -29.36 -2.20
CA GLU A 419 13.18 -30.13 -3.22
C GLU A 419 14.08 -31.18 -2.58
N HIS A 420 14.85 -30.80 -1.55
CA HIS A 420 15.66 -31.74 -0.75
C HIS A 420 14.79 -32.82 -0.10
N ILE A 421 13.67 -32.43 0.54
CA ILE A 421 12.70 -33.37 1.10
C ILE A 421 12.22 -34.33 0.03
N SER A 422 11.89 -33.86 -1.17
CA SER A 422 11.33 -34.70 -2.24
C SER A 422 12.24 -35.89 -2.58
N LEU A 423 13.57 -35.68 -2.57
CA LEU A 423 14.60 -36.67 -2.87
C LEU A 423 14.88 -37.65 -1.71
N SER A 424 14.57 -37.28 -0.46
CA SER A 424 14.80 -38.13 0.71
C SER A 424 13.81 -39.30 0.81
N CYS A 425 14.25 -40.43 1.36
CA CYS A 425 13.41 -41.59 1.68
C CYS A 425 12.56 -41.39 2.95
N VAL A 426 12.93 -40.44 3.81
CA VAL A 426 12.26 -40.15 5.08
C VAL A 426 10.83 -39.63 4.85
N LYS A 427 9.94 -39.85 5.82
CA LYS A 427 8.50 -39.57 5.72
C LYS A 427 8.03 -38.40 6.57
N LYS A 428 8.75 -38.04 7.63
CA LYS A 428 8.35 -37.00 8.59
C LYS A 428 9.43 -35.92 8.67
N PHE A 429 9.07 -34.69 8.34
CA PHE A 429 9.98 -33.54 8.35
C PHE A 429 9.39 -32.36 9.08
N ILE A 430 10.26 -31.62 9.77
CA ILE A 430 9.90 -30.33 10.35
C ILE A 430 10.87 -29.27 9.84
N ILE A 431 10.32 -28.24 9.20
CA ILE A 431 11.07 -27.13 8.64
C ILE A 431 11.01 -25.95 9.62
N TYR A 432 12.17 -25.55 10.12
CA TYR A 432 12.37 -24.40 10.97
C TYR A 432 12.82 -23.19 10.14
N THR A 433 12.13 -22.08 10.30
CA THR A 433 12.46 -20.79 9.68
C THR A 433 12.16 -19.67 10.65
N ASP A 434 12.97 -18.62 10.64
CA ASP A 434 12.70 -17.39 11.37
C ASP A 434 11.91 -16.36 10.57
N SER A 435 11.63 -16.66 9.30
CA SER A 435 10.85 -15.83 8.40
C SER A 435 9.35 -15.96 8.64
N LEU A 436 8.84 -15.18 9.59
CA LEU A 436 7.40 -15.09 9.87
C LEU A 436 6.59 -14.74 8.60
N SER A 437 7.15 -13.87 7.75
CA SER A 437 6.51 -13.46 6.49
C SER A 437 6.34 -14.60 5.48
N ALA A 438 7.34 -15.49 5.39
CA ALA A 438 7.27 -16.67 4.53
C ALA A 438 6.22 -17.66 5.05
N LEU A 439 6.20 -17.92 6.36
CA LEU A 439 5.20 -18.81 6.99
C LEU A 439 3.77 -18.29 6.87
N GLN A 440 3.53 -16.99 7.07
CA GLN A 440 2.22 -16.38 6.85
C GLN A 440 1.74 -16.55 5.39
N SER A 441 2.67 -16.55 4.45
CA SER A 441 2.36 -16.77 3.03
C SER A 441 2.05 -18.24 2.73
N ILE A 442 2.72 -19.17 3.42
CA ILE A 442 2.43 -20.60 3.40
C ILE A 442 1.06 -20.93 4.00
N VAL A 443 0.62 -20.18 5.02
CA VAL A 443 -0.76 -20.33 5.56
C VAL A 443 -1.80 -19.84 4.54
N SER A 444 -1.44 -18.90 3.66
CA SER A 444 -2.33 -18.23 2.70
C SER A 444 -2.09 -18.61 1.23
N LEU A 445 -1.63 -19.83 0.95
CA LEU A 445 -1.21 -20.29 -0.40
C LEU A 445 -2.26 -20.09 -1.50
N HIS A 446 -3.56 -20.22 -1.18
CA HIS A 446 -4.66 -20.12 -2.15
C HIS A 446 -4.83 -18.71 -2.76
N SER A 447 -4.24 -17.68 -2.16
CA SER A 447 -4.44 -16.27 -2.56
C SER A 447 -3.22 -15.66 -3.26
N SER A 448 -2.11 -16.39 -3.41
CA SER A 448 -0.85 -15.83 -3.89
C SER A 448 -0.61 -16.07 -5.38
N SER A 449 -0.23 -15.01 -6.10
CA SER A 449 0.30 -15.10 -7.48
C SER A 449 1.83 -15.08 -7.53
N HIS A 450 2.49 -15.22 -6.38
CA HIS A 450 3.95 -15.19 -6.32
C HIS A 450 4.54 -16.47 -6.93
N PRO A 451 5.44 -16.40 -7.92
CA PRO A 451 5.92 -17.57 -8.66
C PRO A 451 6.47 -18.69 -7.76
N ILE A 452 7.31 -18.35 -6.78
CA ILE A 452 7.90 -19.32 -5.85
C ILE A 452 6.84 -19.96 -4.94
N LEU A 453 5.80 -19.21 -4.53
CA LEU A 453 4.74 -19.79 -3.71
C LEU A 453 3.86 -20.75 -4.51
N VAL A 454 3.67 -20.50 -5.80
CA VAL A 454 2.99 -21.45 -6.70
C VAL A 454 3.79 -22.74 -6.81
N ASP A 455 5.12 -22.64 -6.93
CA ASP A 455 6.00 -23.81 -6.98
C ASP A 455 5.98 -24.60 -5.65
N ILE A 456 6.02 -23.90 -4.50
CA ILE A 456 5.84 -24.51 -3.16
C ILE A 456 4.47 -25.20 -3.04
N THR A 457 3.40 -24.53 -3.47
CA THR A 457 2.03 -25.09 -3.44
C THR A 457 1.95 -26.37 -4.26
N TYR A 458 2.54 -26.36 -5.46
CA TYR A 458 2.57 -27.52 -6.33
C TYR A 458 3.36 -28.68 -5.71
N ALA A 459 4.54 -28.40 -5.15
CA ALA A 459 5.37 -29.41 -4.48
C ALA A 459 4.64 -30.08 -3.30
N LEU A 460 4.03 -29.28 -2.42
CA LEU A 460 3.25 -29.78 -1.28
C LEU A 460 2.04 -30.61 -1.75
N ALA A 461 1.31 -30.12 -2.74
CA ALA A 461 0.09 -30.77 -3.20
C ALA A 461 0.34 -32.05 -4.00
N ASN A 462 1.41 -32.15 -4.80
CA ASN A 462 1.58 -33.27 -5.74
C ASN A 462 2.75 -34.18 -5.41
N HIS A 463 3.90 -33.64 -5.01
CA HIS A 463 5.11 -34.43 -4.79
C HIS A 463 5.21 -34.97 -3.37
N LEU A 464 4.55 -34.32 -2.42
CA LEU A 464 4.77 -34.54 -1.00
C LEU A 464 3.54 -35.11 -0.26
N LYS A 465 2.49 -35.56 -0.98
CA LYS A 465 1.28 -36.15 -0.36
C LYS A 465 1.54 -37.31 0.60
N LYS A 466 2.63 -38.06 0.38
CA LYS A 466 3.00 -39.24 1.18
C LYS A 466 3.96 -38.92 2.34
N LYS A 467 4.26 -37.63 2.57
CA LYS A 467 5.17 -37.15 3.61
C LYS A 467 4.40 -36.23 4.56
N ASP A 468 4.65 -36.34 5.85
CA ASP A 468 4.11 -35.43 6.86
C ASP A 468 5.12 -34.31 7.10
N ILE A 469 4.80 -33.13 6.57
CA ILE A 469 5.67 -31.95 6.62
C ILE A 469 5.01 -30.92 7.52
N ARG A 470 5.75 -30.49 8.54
CA ARG A 470 5.37 -29.40 9.43
C ARG A 470 6.32 -28.24 9.25
N PHE A 471 5.80 -27.04 9.44
CA PHE A 471 6.60 -25.82 9.48
C PHE A 471 6.53 -25.25 10.90
N CYS A 472 7.63 -24.70 11.39
CA CYS A 472 7.70 -24.11 12.72
C CYS A 472 8.46 -22.79 12.63
N TRP A 473 7.87 -21.74 13.19
CA TRP A 473 8.57 -20.47 13.35
C TRP A 473 9.55 -20.56 14.53
N ILE A 474 10.79 -20.14 14.32
CA ILE A 474 11.78 -19.97 15.39
C ILE A 474 12.30 -18.52 15.43
N PRO A 475 12.75 -18.03 16.59
CA PRO A 475 13.34 -16.70 16.67
C PRO A 475 14.74 -16.69 16.05
N GLY A 476 14.97 -15.79 15.09
CA GLY A 476 16.31 -15.53 14.56
C GLY A 476 17.26 -14.94 15.59
N HIS A 477 18.55 -15.28 15.52
CA HIS A 477 19.62 -14.91 16.46
C HIS A 477 19.33 -15.28 17.93
N ALA A 478 18.66 -16.40 18.16
CA ALA A 478 18.42 -16.92 19.51
C ALA A 478 19.45 -17.98 19.94
N GLY A 479 20.51 -18.17 19.16
CA GLY A 479 21.57 -19.13 19.45
C GLY A 479 21.18 -20.59 19.21
N ILE A 480 20.11 -20.85 18.46
CA ILE A 480 19.73 -22.21 18.06
C ILE A 480 20.72 -22.68 16.99
N THR A 481 21.54 -23.68 17.30
CA THR A 481 22.69 -24.08 16.47
C THR A 481 22.35 -24.27 14.99
N GLY A 482 21.23 -24.95 14.68
CA GLY A 482 20.82 -25.14 13.29
C GLY A 482 20.41 -23.84 12.57
N ASN A 483 19.84 -22.88 13.30
CA ASN A 483 19.48 -21.57 12.74
C ASN A 483 20.73 -20.71 12.50
N GLU A 484 21.66 -20.67 13.45
CA GLU A 484 22.90 -19.91 13.31
C GLU A 484 23.78 -20.46 12.16
N LEU A 485 23.78 -21.79 11.98
CA LEU A 485 24.48 -22.44 10.86
C LEU A 485 23.88 -22.06 9.50
N VAL A 486 22.54 -22.06 9.37
CA VAL A 486 21.89 -21.71 8.10
C VAL A 486 22.01 -20.22 7.79
N ASP A 487 21.97 -19.34 8.80
CA ASP A 487 22.21 -17.90 8.65
C ASP A 487 23.63 -17.62 8.15
N THR A 488 24.62 -18.26 8.79
CA THR A 488 26.02 -18.18 8.33
C THR A 488 26.17 -18.71 6.90
N ALA A 489 25.52 -19.84 6.58
CA ALA A 489 25.56 -20.42 5.25
C ALA A 489 24.95 -19.49 4.19
N ALA A 490 23.77 -18.89 4.46
CA ALA A 490 23.11 -17.96 3.56
C ALA A 490 23.97 -16.71 3.28
N GLN A 491 24.61 -16.17 4.32
CA GLN A 491 25.53 -15.04 4.23
C GLN A 491 26.81 -15.38 3.43
N SER A 492 27.33 -16.61 3.57
CA SER A 492 28.56 -17.07 2.93
C SER A 492 28.42 -17.48 1.45
N THR A 493 27.18 -17.50 0.93
CA THR A 493 26.92 -17.94 -0.45
C THR A 493 27.70 -17.08 -1.44
N THR A 494 28.40 -17.72 -2.38
CA THR A 494 29.33 -17.04 -3.29
C THR A 494 28.78 -16.99 -4.71
N GLY A 495 29.00 -15.86 -5.39
CA GLY A 495 28.52 -15.61 -6.76
C GLY A 495 27.12 -15.01 -6.81
N SER A 496 26.65 -14.67 -8.01
CA SER A 496 25.28 -14.21 -8.28
C SER A 496 24.67 -15.05 -9.40
N SER A 497 23.55 -15.71 -9.15
CA SER A 497 22.81 -16.38 -10.23
C SER A 497 22.01 -15.35 -11.03
N GLU A 498 22.68 -14.62 -11.93
CA GLU A 498 22.01 -13.66 -12.83
C GLU A 498 20.89 -14.30 -13.68
N ARG A 499 20.90 -15.63 -13.79
CA ARG A 499 19.92 -16.41 -14.55
C ARG A 499 18.64 -16.72 -13.78
N PHE A 500 18.64 -16.62 -12.45
CA PHE A 500 17.45 -16.92 -11.65
C PHE A 500 16.35 -15.88 -11.91
N PRO A 501 15.14 -16.31 -12.32
CA PRO A 501 14.07 -15.39 -12.61
C PRO A 501 13.42 -14.87 -11.33
N ILE A 502 13.44 -13.54 -11.12
CA ILE A 502 12.86 -12.92 -9.92
C ILE A 502 11.43 -12.42 -10.14
N PRO A 503 10.58 -12.43 -9.11
CA PRO A 503 9.26 -11.81 -9.17
C PRO A 503 9.34 -10.32 -9.54
N HIS A 504 8.43 -9.85 -10.40
CA HIS A 504 8.39 -8.44 -10.81
C HIS A 504 8.22 -7.45 -9.62
N SER A 505 7.70 -7.93 -8.49
CA SER A 505 7.55 -7.15 -7.26
C SER A 505 8.87 -6.74 -6.62
N ASP A 506 9.93 -7.51 -6.83
CA ASP A 506 11.25 -7.26 -6.21
C ASP A 506 11.91 -6.00 -6.79
N LEU A 507 11.69 -5.75 -8.08
CA LEU A 507 12.19 -4.56 -8.77
C LEU A 507 11.56 -3.26 -8.25
N LYS A 508 10.44 -3.31 -7.51
CA LYS A 508 9.80 -2.11 -6.94
C LYS A 508 10.75 -1.33 -6.04
N ALA A 509 11.61 -2.01 -5.29
CA ALA A 509 12.58 -1.34 -4.42
C ALA A 509 13.66 -0.62 -5.24
N CYS A 510 14.21 -1.29 -6.25
CA CYS A 510 15.16 -0.72 -7.20
C CYS A 510 14.59 0.52 -7.91
N PHE A 511 13.34 0.45 -8.39
CA PHE A 511 12.70 1.60 -9.05
C PHE A 511 12.52 2.78 -8.10
N ARG A 512 12.14 2.53 -6.84
CA ARG A 512 12.06 3.59 -5.83
C ARG A 512 13.41 4.24 -5.60
N GLN A 513 14.47 3.45 -5.43
CA GLN A 513 15.82 3.95 -5.19
C GLN A 513 16.33 4.80 -6.37
N LYS A 514 16.19 4.32 -7.60
CA LYS A 514 16.60 5.07 -8.80
C LYS A 514 15.81 6.36 -8.97
N LEU A 515 14.49 6.33 -8.82
CA LEU A 515 13.68 7.55 -8.90
C LEU A 515 13.93 8.50 -7.72
N GLN A 516 14.27 7.99 -6.54
CA GLN A 516 14.71 8.80 -5.41
C GLN A 516 16.06 9.46 -5.68
N SER A 517 17.01 8.78 -6.36
CA SER A 517 18.27 9.40 -6.77
C SER A 517 18.06 10.53 -7.79
N VAL A 518 17.14 10.36 -8.74
CA VAL A 518 16.73 11.42 -9.66
C VAL A 518 16.09 12.59 -8.90
N TRP A 519 15.23 12.29 -7.93
CA TRP A 519 14.62 13.32 -7.10
C TRP A 519 15.65 14.07 -6.26
N GLN A 520 16.60 13.36 -5.66
CA GLN A 520 17.70 13.92 -4.90
C GLN A 520 18.56 14.84 -5.78
N SER A 521 18.93 14.40 -6.99
CA SER A 521 19.70 15.24 -7.91
C SER A 521 18.95 16.53 -8.29
N ASN A 522 17.64 16.46 -8.53
CA ASN A 522 16.83 17.66 -8.76
C ASN A 522 16.75 18.56 -7.53
N TRP A 523 16.79 17.98 -6.33
CA TRP A 523 16.80 18.70 -5.06
C TRP A 523 18.16 19.37 -4.81
N ASP A 524 19.27 18.72 -5.14
CA ASP A 524 20.62 19.26 -5.02
C ASP A 524 20.82 20.49 -5.93
N GLN A 525 20.09 20.57 -7.04
CA GLN A 525 20.06 21.75 -7.92
C GLN A 525 19.35 22.96 -7.30
N GLN A 526 18.63 22.80 -6.19
CA GLN A 526 17.91 23.88 -5.51
C GLN A 526 18.84 24.69 -4.59
N THR A 527 19.93 25.23 -5.13
CA THR A 527 21.01 25.91 -4.38
C THR A 527 20.53 27.14 -3.60
N GLU A 528 19.53 27.87 -4.11
CA GLU A 528 18.95 29.05 -3.45
C GLU A 528 17.78 28.71 -2.49
N ASN A 529 17.42 27.44 -2.36
CA ASN A 529 16.28 27.04 -1.54
C ASN A 529 16.67 26.98 -0.06
N LYS A 530 15.99 27.80 0.76
CA LYS A 530 16.23 27.87 2.21
C LYS A 530 16.17 26.50 2.90
N LEU A 531 15.21 25.64 2.51
CA LEU A 531 15.07 24.32 3.12
C LEU A 531 16.25 23.40 2.75
N HIS A 532 16.80 23.52 1.53
CA HIS A 532 17.93 22.70 1.08
C HIS A 532 19.15 22.87 1.99
N SER A 533 19.41 24.10 2.47
CA SER A 533 20.52 24.35 3.41
C SER A 533 20.41 23.58 4.74
N VAL A 534 19.18 23.27 5.19
CA VAL A 534 18.91 22.55 6.45
C VAL A 534 18.64 21.07 6.21
N MET A 535 18.22 20.71 4.99
CA MET A 535 17.85 19.37 4.59
C MET A 535 18.42 19.08 3.19
N PRO A 536 19.74 18.91 3.07
CA PRO A 536 20.36 18.61 1.79
C PRO A 536 19.97 17.21 1.30
N VAL A 537 19.87 16.23 2.21
CA VAL A 537 19.46 14.86 1.87
C VAL A 537 17.97 14.67 2.13
N LEU A 538 17.25 14.19 1.10
CA LEU A 538 15.83 13.86 1.19
C LEU A 538 15.61 12.62 2.08
N ALA A 539 14.90 12.83 3.20
CA ALA A 539 14.54 11.78 4.14
C ALA A 539 13.13 12.01 4.72
N PRO A 540 12.45 10.96 5.22
CA PRO A 540 11.19 11.13 5.93
C PRO A 540 11.36 12.06 7.15
N THR A 541 10.65 13.17 7.16
CA THR A 541 10.59 14.08 8.31
C THR A 541 9.59 13.54 9.32
N VAL A 542 10.08 13.17 10.52
CA VAL A 542 9.21 12.79 11.63
C VAL A 542 8.87 14.05 12.44
N PRO A 543 7.59 14.42 12.59
CA PRO A 543 7.23 15.59 13.38
C PRO A 543 7.61 15.37 14.85
N SER A 544 8.38 16.31 15.42
CA SER A 544 8.90 16.21 16.80
C SER A 544 7.81 16.27 17.88
N SER A 545 6.61 16.75 17.53
CA SER A 545 5.49 16.94 18.45
C SER A 545 4.22 16.34 17.87
N SER A 546 3.35 15.79 18.74
CA SER A 546 1.98 15.41 18.38
C SER A 546 1.04 16.63 18.26
N ASN A 547 1.54 17.83 18.54
CA ASN A 547 0.80 19.08 18.46
C ASN A 547 0.84 19.70 17.08
N ARG A 548 -0.32 19.69 16.41
CA ARG A 548 -0.52 20.32 15.10
C ARG A 548 -0.03 21.77 15.05
N HIS A 549 -0.29 22.56 16.09
CA HIS A 549 0.15 23.95 16.09
C HIS A 549 1.67 24.08 16.05
N GLU A 550 2.37 23.29 16.87
CA GLU A 550 3.83 23.24 16.91
C GLU A 550 4.40 22.68 15.60
N GLN A 551 3.81 21.62 15.05
CA GLN A 551 4.20 21.07 13.74
C GLN A 551 4.14 22.15 12.65
N VAL A 552 3.06 22.92 12.59
CA VAL A 552 2.91 24.01 11.61
C VAL A 552 3.97 25.10 11.80
N ILE A 553 4.28 25.45 13.05
CA ILE A 553 5.33 26.43 13.35
C ILE A 553 6.68 25.90 12.87
N TRP A 554 7.04 24.68 13.24
CA TRP A 554 8.29 24.03 12.84
C TRP A 554 8.44 23.92 11.33
N THR A 555 7.42 23.42 10.63
CA THR A 555 7.45 23.33 9.17
C THR A 555 7.61 24.72 8.53
N ARG A 556 6.91 25.75 9.01
CA ARG A 556 7.05 27.11 8.46
C ARG A 556 8.44 27.72 8.70
N LEU A 557 9.04 27.43 9.85
CA LEU A 557 10.42 27.82 10.17
C LEU A 557 11.40 27.12 9.23
N ARG A 558 11.29 25.80 9.06
CA ARG A 558 12.14 24.99 8.16
C ARG A 558 12.02 25.44 6.71
N LEU A 559 10.81 25.71 6.24
CA LEU A 559 10.57 26.26 4.91
C LEU A 559 11.12 27.69 4.74
N GLY A 560 11.46 28.39 5.82
CA GLY A 560 11.83 29.81 5.79
C GLY A 560 10.67 30.75 5.45
N HIS A 561 9.43 30.27 5.60
CA HIS A 561 8.19 30.96 5.23
C HIS A 561 7.28 31.13 6.45
N THR A 562 7.52 32.19 7.22
CA THR A 562 6.75 32.53 8.42
C THR A 562 5.96 33.81 8.23
N CYS A 563 5.01 34.06 9.14
CA CYS A 563 4.27 35.32 9.11
C CYS A 563 5.24 36.49 9.27
N LEU A 564 6.24 36.40 10.15
CA LEU A 564 7.23 37.46 10.34
C LEU A 564 8.00 37.79 9.05
N THR A 565 8.42 36.77 8.30
CA THR A 565 9.23 37.00 7.08
C THR A 565 8.40 37.39 5.86
N HIS A 566 7.11 37.04 5.80
CA HIS A 566 6.27 37.21 4.60
C HIS A 566 5.01 38.07 4.83
N ARG A 567 4.81 38.64 6.03
CA ARG A 567 3.64 39.48 6.33
C ARG A 567 3.50 40.61 5.31
N HIS A 568 4.59 41.33 5.05
CA HIS A 568 4.60 42.45 4.11
C HIS A 568 4.13 42.03 2.70
N LEU A 569 4.58 40.87 2.20
CA LEU A 569 4.12 40.30 0.94
C LEU A 569 2.66 39.81 0.97
N LEU A 570 2.21 39.25 2.10
CA LEU A 570 0.85 38.69 2.23
C LEU A 570 -0.22 39.77 2.40
N PHE A 571 0.13 40.91 2.99
CA PHE A 571 -0.79 42.03 3.27
C PHE A 571 -0.53 43.25 2.40
N GLY A 572 0.49 43.23 1.53
CA GLY A 572 0.88 44.39 0.71
C GLY A 572 1.45 45.55 1.53
N GLU A 573 1.98 45.27 2.72
CA GLU A 573 2.65 46.25 3.57
C GLU A 573 4.10 46.49 3.06
N PRO A 574 4.73 47.64 3.35
CA PRO A 574 6.15 47.84 3.02
C PRO A 574 7.03 46.80 3.73
N PRO A 575 8.16 46.39 3.12
CA PRO A 575 9.07 45.42 3.73
C PRO A 575 9.58 45.95 5.08
N PRO A 576 9.66 45.10 6.12
CA PRO A 576 10.10 45.53 7.43
C PRO A 576 11.54 46.05 7.36
N TYR A 577 11.75 47.26 7.85
CA TYR A 577 13.07 47.92 7.89
C TYR A 577 13.95 47.25 8.95
N CYS A 578 15.17 46.86 8.59
CA CYS A 578 16.16 46.29 9.51
C CYS A 578 17.43 47.15 9.50
N GLU A 579 17.59 48.02 10.49
CA GLU A 579 18.77 48.91 10.62
C GLU A 579 20.10 48.14 10.71
N LYS A 580 20.12 46.94 11.32
CA LYS A 580 21.36 46.18 11.52
C LYS A 580 21.98 45.64 10.24
N LEU A 581 21.20 45.34 9.20
CA LEU A 581 21.72 44.77 7.94
C LEU A 581 22.41 45.81 7.05
N MET A 582 22.10 47.10 7.18
CA MET A 582 22.80 48.16 6.43
C MET A 582 24.20 48.46 6.94
N SER A 583 24.52 48.13 8.20
CA SER A 583 25.86 48.34 8.76
C SER A 583 26.94 47.43 8.17
N HIS A 584 26.55 46.36 7.47
CA HIS A 584 27.47 45.47 6.75
C HIS A 584 27.61 45.80 5.25
N TYR A 585 26.85 46.78 4.75
CA TYR A 585 26.88 47.23 3.35
C TYR A 585 27.30 48.70 3.21
N ARG A 586 27.94 49.27 4.23
CA ARG A 586 28.61 50.57 4.16
C ARG A 586 30.12 50.41 4.20
#